data_AF-A0A1E1X6F8-F1
#
_entry.id   AF-A0A1E1X6F8-F1
#
_cell.length_a   1.000
_cell.length_b   1.000
_cell.length_c   1.000
_cell.angle_alpha   90.00
_cell.angle_beta   90.00
_cell.angle_gamma   90.00
#
_symmetry.space_group_name_H-M   'P 1'
#
loop_
_entity.id
_entity.type
_entity.pdbx_description
1 polymer ?
#
loop_
_entity_poly.entity_id
_entity_poly.type
_entity_poly.pdbx_seq_one_letter_code
_entity_poly.pdbx_strand_id
1 'polypeptide(L)'
;STGARSQSVSSEANKNATRIISTPSNPLQEAGKGGPSEVKCFLYGTLSVAVNQSCVCRNGWNGVYCSVPDAVWSSQGFQDWYMKGLIKRRSKPRAIINGLVFNHELDLFEIRVKELGDAVDYYVVVESNYTYFGSTKPLHLRSNMSAGFLSEYAHKIIPIAVGFYNYGDGNPWAPENYFRTSIWLEGQRRLKNLRDDDLFMILDADEIPSRDVLLFLKHHDGFGEPIGMLLRWFLYGFFWENQGPVEVGGVCTVAFLREVYRNDSLKVRRADTFEHKHPSGPRTLDQKWIIQGAPPRYAGWHCSWCFDARGIQ
;
A
#
# COMPACT_ATOMS: atom_id res chain seq x y z
N SER A 1 -29.22 -57.00 11.49
CA SER A 1 -29.19 -56.19 12.72
C SER A 1 -28.85 -54.76 12.34
N THR A 2 -29.84 -53.87 12.23
CA THR A 2 -30.16 -52.83 13.25
C THR A 2 -28.99 -51.86 13.47
N GLY A 3 -29.07 -50.56 13.21
CA GLY A 3 -30.22 -49.71 12.92
C GLY A 3 -29.80 -48.28 12.57
N ALA A 4 -30.79 -47.48 12.20
CA ALA A 4 -30.68 -46.09 11.81
C ALA A 4 -30.37 -45.13 12.97
N ARG A 5 -29.72 -44.00 12.68
CA ARG A 5 -30.09 -42.71 13.27
C ARG A 5 -29.61 -41.53 12.41
N SER A 6 -30.59 -40.82 11.87
CA SER A 6 -30.50 -39.44 11.41
C SER A 6 -30.18 -38.51 12.58
N GLN A 7 -29.36 -37.48 12.37
CA GLN A 7 -29.51 -36.20 13.04
C GLN A 7 -28.94 -35.06 12.17
N SER A 8 -29.86 -34.18 11.78
CA SER A 8 -29.65 -32.83 11.32
C SER A 8 -28.88 -32.00 12.35
N VAL A 9 -27.91 -31.19 11.90
CA VAL A 9 -27.43 -30.03 12.66
C VAL A 9 -27.57 -28.80 11.80
N SER A 10 -28.36 -27.89 12.35
CA SER A 10 -28.78 -26.59 11.88
C SER A 10 -27.66 -25.57 11.80
N SER A 11 -27.87 -24.61 10.91
CA SER A 11 -27.31 -23.26 10.91
C SER A 11 -27.18 -22.66 12.32
N GLU A 12 -26.02 -22.13 12.66
CA GLU A 12 -25.93 -21.05 13.64
C GLU A 12 -24.92 -19.99 13.18
N ALA A 13 -25.40 -18.76 13.25
CA ALA A 13 -24.79 -17.54 12.78
C ALA A 13 -23.44 -17.26 13.45
N ASN A 14 -22.46 -16.83 12.65
CA ASN A 14 -21.21 -16.31 13.16
C ASN A 14 -21.48 -14.96 13.86
N LYS A 15 -21.50 -14.99 15.19
CA LYS A 15 -21.77 -13.84 16.06
C LYS A 15 -20.67 -12.78 15.87
N ASN A 16 -21.11 -11.55 15.63
CA ASN A 16 -20.31 -10.32 15.72
C ASN A 16 -19.51 -10.30 17.03
N ALA A 17 -18.21 -10.59 16.97
CA ALA A 17 -17.31 -10.43 18.10
C ALA A 17 -16.77 -8.99 18.11
N THR A 18 -17.52 -8.09 18.74
CA THR A 18 -17.04 -6.75 19.11
C THR A 18 -15.98 -6.91 20.21
N ARG A 19 -14.72 -6.58 19.93
CA ARG A 19 -13.69 -6.50 20.98
C ARG A 19 -13.77 -5.13 21.65
N ILE A 20 -14.22 -5.11 22.91
CA ILE A 20 -13.93 -4.00 23.83
C ILE A 20 -12.49 -4.23 24.31
N ILE A 21 -11.54 -3.47 23.79
CA ILE A 21 -10.16 -3.51 24.26
C ILE A 21 -10.08 -2.59 25.49
N SER A 22 -10.04 -3.16 26.69
CA SER A 22 -9.52 -2.47 27.87
C SER A 22 -8.02 -2.75 27.97
N THR A 23 -7.19 -1.75 27.71
CA THR A 23 -5.75 -1.83 27.99
C THR A 23 -5.42 -1.34 29.41
N PRO A 24 -4.29 -1.79 30.00
CA PRO A 24 -3.90 -1.42 31.35
C PRO A 24 -3.52 0.07 31.43
N SER A 25 -3.66 0.62 32.63
CA SER A 25 -3.39 2.00 33.02
C SER A 25 -2.07 2.58 32.48
N ASN A 26 -2.19 3.77 31.87
CA ASN A 26 -1.13 4.73 31.51
C ASN A 26 0.04 4.84 32.50
N PRO A 27 1.28 5.07 32.04
CA PRO A 27 2.22 5.94 32.73
C PRO A 27 1.96 7.40 32.33
N LEU A 28 1.37 8.15 33.28
CA LEU A 28 1.49 9.60 33.53
C LEU A 28 2.00 10.47 32.38
N GLN A 29 1.08 11.18 31.72
CA GLN A 29 1.36 12.51 31.15
C GLN A 29 1.27 13.53 32.28
N GLU A 30 2.37 14.25 32.53
CA GLU A 30 2.34 15.46 33.35
C GLU A 30 1.40 16.51 32.74
N ALA A 31 0.63 17.13 33.62
CA ALA A 31 -0.49 17.99 33.32
C ALA A 31 -0.04 19.35 32.74
N GLY A 32 -0.16 19.50 31.42
CA GLY A 32 -0.37 20.80 30.78
C GLY A 32 -1.87 21.11 30.78
N LYS A 33 -2.28 22.21 31.43
CA LYS A 33 -3.67 22.72 31.41
C LYS A 33 -4.08 23.07 29.98
N GLY A 34 -4.77 22.15 29.30
CA GLY A 34 -5.57 22.40 28.10
C GLY A 34 -6.95 21.79 28.32
N GLY A 35 -8.02 22.51 27.96
CA GLY A 35 -9.40 22.02 28.05
C GLY A 35 -9.60 20.68 27.33
N PRO A 36 -10.73 19.99 27.55
CA PRO A 36 -10.94 18.63 27.04
C PRO A 36 -10.78 18.63 25.51
N SER A 37 -9.66 18.06 25.04
CA SER A 37 -9.46 17.87 23.61
C SER A 37 -10.51 16.89 23.13
N GLU A 38 -11.46 17.36 22.33
CA GLU A 38 -12.48 16.54 21.70
C GLU A 38 -11.82 15.32 21.04
N VAL A 39 -12.15 14.11 21.51
CA VAL A 39 -11.58 12.86 21.02
C VAL A 39 -12.11 12.61 19.61
N LYS A 40 -11.39 13.10 18.60
CA LYS A 40 -11.76 12.88 17.20
C LYS A 40 -11.42 11.45 16.79
N CYS A 41 -12.42 10.57 16.76
CA CYS A 41 -12.31 9.20 16.25
C CYS A 41 -11.94 9.14 14.76
N PHE A 42 -11.30 8.07 14.31
CA PHE A 42 -10.90 7.91 12.91
C PHE A 42 -12.04 7.33 12.07
N LEU A 43 -12.46 8.09 11.06
CA LEU A 43 -13.64 7.80 10.24
C LEU A 43 -13.71 6.35 9.74
N TYR A 44 -12.61 5.83 9.18
CA TYR A 44 -12.61 4.51 8.54
C TYR A 44 -12.63 3.36 9.54
N GLY A 45 -11.98 3.52 10.70
CA GLY A 45 -11.85 2.45 11.69
C GLY A 45 -12.86 2.51 12.83
N THR A 46 -13.67 3.57 12.94
CA THR A 46 -14.67 3.70 14.00
C THR A 46 -16.01 3.11 13.58
N LEU A 47 -16.57 2.27 14.45
CA LEU A 47 -17.90 1.70 14.35
C LEU A 47 -18.94 2.64 14.96
N SER A 48 -18.67 3.14 16.16
CA SER A 48 -19.50 4.08 16.90
C SER A 48 -18.67 4.87 17.92
N VAL A 49 -19.24 5.95 18.44
CA VAL A 49 -18.66 6.71 19.56
C VAL A 49 -19.47 6.39 20.81
N ALA A 50 -18.82 5.95 21.87
CA ALA A 50 -19.46 5.61 23.13
C ALA A 50 -19.90 6.87 23.90
N VAL A 51 -20.77 6.71 24.90
CA VAL A 51 -21.33 7.80 25.71
C VAL A 51 -20.23 8.63 26.40
N ASN A 52 -19.11 7.99 26.76
CA ASN A 52 -17.93 8.64 27.33
C ASN A 52 -16.98 9.27 26.30
N GLN A 53 -17.43 9.47 25.05
CA GLN A 53 -16.63 9.97 23.92
C GLN A 53 -15.43 9.09 23.53
N SER A 54 -15.39 7.82 23.96
CA SER A 54 -14.38 6.87 23.46
C SER A 54 -14.78 6.26 22.12
N CYS A 55 -13.79 5.93 21.30
CA CYS A 55 -14.00 5.35 19.98
C CYS A 55 -14.19 3.83 20.09
N VAL A 56 -15.29 3.30 19.54
CA VAL A 56 -15.49 1.85 19.40
C VAL A 56 -15.00 1.44 18.03
N CYS A 57 -13.98 0.58 17.98
CA CYS A 57 -13.32 0.23 16.72
C CYS A 57 -14.07 -0.86 15.95
N ARG A 58 -14.05 -0.74 14.62
CA ARG A 58 -14.43 -1.82 13.70
C ARG A 58 -13.44 -2.97 13.85
N ASN A 59 -13.92 -4.17 13.54
CA ASN A 59 -13.08 -5.36 13.53
C ASN A 59 -11.90 -5.18 12.55
N GLY A 60 -10.67 -5.19 13.03
CA GLY A 60 -9.49 -4.88 12.20
C GLY A 60 -8.80 -3.58 12.49
N TRP A 61 -9.34 -2.77 13.40
CA TRP A 61 -8.83 -1.46 13.74
C TRP A 61 -8.56 -1.37 15.24
N ASN A 62 -7.47 -0.69 15.59
CA ASN A 62 -6.88 -0.65 16.92
C ASN A 62 -6.49 0.77 17.33
N GLY A 63 -6.09 0.90 18.60
CA GLY A 63 -5.67 2.15 19.21
C GLY A 63 -6.85 2.99 19.69
N VAL A 64 -6.57 3.98 20.53
CA VAL A 64 -7.58 4.82 21.21
C VAL A 64 -8.46 5.63 20.24
N TYR A 65 -7.98 5.87 19.02
CA TYR A 65 -8.71 6.59 17.98
C TYR A 65 -9.23 5.69 16.85
N CYS A 66 -9.06 4.36 16.97
CA CYS A 66 -9.36 3.38 15.91
C CYS A 66 -8.68 3.68 14.57
N SER A 67 -7.44 4.16 14.61
CA SER A 67 -6.73 4.66 13.43
C SER A 67 -5.63 3.74 12.92
N VAL A 68 -5.43 2.60 13.55
CA VAL A 68 -4.35 1.66 13.22
C VAL A 68 -4.92 0.31 12.83
N PRO A 69 -4.75 -0.16 11.59
CA PRO A 69 -5.25 -1.47 11.17
C PRO A 69 -4.45 -2.61 11.80
N ASP A 70 -5.06 -3.78 11.94
CA ASP A 70 -4.44 -5.00 12.51
C ASP A 70 -3.08 -5.29 11.89
N ALA A 71 -2.97 -5.15 10.56
CA ALA A 71 -1.74 -5.46 9.83
C ALA A 71 -0.55 -4.58 10.22
N VAL A 72 -0.82 -3.34 10.63
CA VAL A 72 0.18 -2.41 11.17
C VAL A 72 0.41 -2.73 12.65
N TRP A 73 -0.66 -2.93 13.41
CA TRP A 73 -0.60 -3.18 14.85
C TRP A 73 0.24 -4.40 15.23
N SER A 74 0.23 -5.43 14.39
CA SER A 74 0.99 -6.67 14.60
C SER A 74 2.49 -6.55 14.31
N SER A 75 2.93 -5.45 13.69
CA SER A 75 4.33 -5.29 13.30
C SER A 75 5.18 -4.87 14.51
N GLN A 76 6.24 -5.62 14.83
CA GLN A 76 7.10 -5.33 16.00
C GLN A 76 7.62 -3.89 16.03
N GLY A 77 8.14 -3.39 14.91
CA GLY A 77 8.64 -2.01 14.82
C GLY A 77 7.56 -0.97 15.16
N PHE A 78 6.33 -1.20 14.72
CA PHE A 78 5.20 -0.30 15.03
C PHE A 78 4.91 -0.27 16.53
N GLN A 79 4.86 -1.43 17.20
CA GLN A 79 4.54 -1.50 18.63
C GLN A 79 5.55 -0.73 19.47
N ASP A 80 6.83 -0.83 19.15
CA ASP A 80 7.90 -0.11 19.83
C ASP A 80 7.73 1.42 19.68
N TRP A 81 7.46 1.91 18.47
CA TRP A 81 7.24 3.33 18.22
C TRP A 81 5.94 3.85 18.84
N TYR A 82 4.89 3.03 18.84
CA TYR A 82 3.61 3.35 19.46
C TYR A 82 3.76 3.51 20.97
N MET A 83 4.44 2.57 21.64
CA MET A 83 4.70 2.61 23.08
C MET A 83 5.58 3.80 23.49
N LYS A 84 6.53 4.20 22.62
CA LYS A 84 7.34 5.42 22.79
C LYS A 84 6.57 6.71 22.46
N GLY A 85 5.31 6.60 22.03
CA GLY A 85 4.48 7.75 21.67
C GLY A 85 4.94 8.50 20.42
N LEU A 86 5.71 7.87 19.54
CA LEU A 86 6.22 8.46 18.30
C LEU A 86 5.15 8.50 17.21
N ILE A 87 4.25 7.51 17.19
CA ILE A 87 3.16 7.45 16.21
C ILE A 87 2.16 8.58 16.49
N LYS A 88 2.02 9.52 15.55
CA LYS A 88 1.11 10.66 15.66
C LYS A 88 0.17 10.73 14.48
N ARG A 89 -1.12 10.94 14.73
CA ARG A 89 -2.09 11.21 13.66
C ARG A 89 -1.88 12.62 13.09
N ARG A 90 -1.92 12.71 11.77
CA ARG A 90 -1.77 13.95 11.00
C ARG A 90 -3.08 14.72 10.96
N SER A 91 -2.99 16.04 11.09
CA SER A 91 -4.13 16.94 10.87
C SER A 91 -4.52 17.04 9.40
N LYS A 92 -3.53 16.98 8.50
CA LYS A 92 -3.72 16.94 7.04
C LYS A 92 -3.11 15.64 6.49
N PRO A 93 -3.89 14.78 5.81
CA PRO A 93 -3.32 13.61 5.15
C PRO A 93 -2.25 14.01 4.14
N ARG A 94 -1.27 13.14 3.94
CA ARG A 94 -0.32 13.23 2.82
C ARG A 94 -0.94 12.61 1.56
N ALA A 95 -0.41 12.89 0.38
CA ALA A 95 -0.78 12.16 -0.82
C ALA A 95 -0.02 10.83 -0.91
N ILE A 96 -0.64 9.83 -1.53
CA ILE A 96 0.03 8.59 -1.95
C ILE A 96 0.02 8.54 -3.48
N ILE A 97 1.22 8.45 -4.05
CA ILE A 97 1.49 8.31 -5.48
C ILE A 97 1.90 6.86 -5.73
N ASN A 98 1.09 6.10 -6.47
CA ASN A 98 1.42 4.74 -6.86
C ASN A 98 1.93 4.68 -8.31
N GLY A 99 3.20 4.34 -8.47
CA GLY A 99 3.83 4.04 -9.75
C GLY A 99 3.77 2.56 -10.10
N LEU A 100 3.52 2.25 -11.38
CA LEU A 100 3.67 0.90 -11.92
C LEU A 100 4.03 0.92 -13.40
N VAL A 101 4.68 -0.15 -13.84
CA VAL A 101 4.80 -0.48 -15.26
C VAL A 101 3.57 -1.29 -15.66
N PHE A 102 2.99 -0.94 -16.81
CA PHE A 102 1.81 -1.57 -17.36
C PHE A 102 2.12 -2.12 -18.75
N ASN A 103 1.63 -3.33 -19.04
CA ASN A 103 1.76 -3.97 -20.33
C ASN A 103 0.38 -4.32 -20.89
N HIS A 104 -0.34 -5.23 -20.25
CA HIS A 104 -1.66 -5.70 -20.68
C HIS A 104 -2.58 -6.08 -19.50
N GLU A 105 -2.18 -5.76 -18.27
CA GLU A 105 -2.81 -6.19 -17.02
C GLU A 105 -4.03 -5.31 -16.67
N LEU A 106 -4.99 -5.18 -17.60
CA LEU A 106 -6.18 -4.34 -17.44
C LEU A 106 -6.99 -4.72 -16.19
N ASP A 107 -7.24 -6.02 -16.00
CA ASP A 107 -8.03 -6.51 -14.87
C ASP A 107 -7.33 -6.22 -13.53
N LEU A 108 -6.01 -6.46 -13.43
CA LEU A 108 -5.24 -6.16 -12.22
C LEU A 108 -5.20 -4.65 -11.94
N PHE A 109 -5.09 -3.83 -12.99
CA PHE A 109 -5.12 -2.38 -12.81
C PHE A 109 -6.51 -1.88 -12.38
N GLU A 110 -7.59 -2.44 -12.90
CA GLU A 110 -8.95 -2.15 -12.44
C GLU A 110 -9.15 -2.55 -10.97
N ILE A 111 -8.75 -3.77 -10.60
CA ILE A 111 -8.80 -4.26 -9.23
C ILE A 111 -8.02 -3.31 -8.32
N ARG A 112 -6.79 -2.94 -8.69
CA ARG A 112 -5.95 -2.00 -7.94
C ARG A 112 -6.64 -0.66 -7.70
N VAL A 113 -7.21 -0.06 -8.73
CA VAL A 113 -7.84 1.27 -8.62
C VAL A 113 -9.09 1.20 -7.74
N LYS A 114 -9.90 0.16 -7.89
CA LYS A 114 -11.12 -0.03 -7.09
C LYS A 114 -10.83 -0.40 -5.64
N GLU A 115 -9.87 -1.30 -5.41
CA GLU A 115 -9.52 -1.79 -4.07
C GLU A 115 -8.83 -0.71 -3.23
N LEU A 116 -7.91 0.05 -3.82
CA LEU A 116 -7.19 1.09 -3.09
C LEU A 116 -7.98 2.40 -2.99
N GLY A 117 -8.93 2.64 -3.90
CA GLY A 117 -9.96 3.67 -3.79
C GLY A 117 -9.43 5.06 -3.41
N ASP A 118 -9.85 5.54 -2.25
CA ASP A 118 -9.51 6.84 -1.63
C ASP A 118 -8.15 6.87 -0.91
N ALA A 119 -7.52 5.72 -0.68
CA ALA A 119 -6.20 5.68 -0.07
C ALA A 119 -5.12 6.22 -1.03
N VAL A 120 -5.22 5.91 -2.33
CA VAL A 120 -4.30 6.41 -3.37
C VAL A 120 -4.87 7.66 -4.04
N ASP A 121 -4.02 8.67 -4.22
CA ASP A 121 -4.38 9.95 -4.82
C ASP A 121 -4.01 9.98 -6.31
N TYR A 122 -2.89 9.38 -6.69
CA TYR A 122 -2.42 9.36 -8.08
C TYR A 122 -1.83 8.00 -8.46
N TYR A 123 -2.15 7.54 -9.66
CA TYR A 123 -1.52 6.41 -10.32
C TYR A 123 -0.65 6.91 -11.47
N VAL A 124 0.67 6.73 -11.37
CA VAL A 124 1.59 7.01 -12.47
C VAL A 124 1.84 5.71 -13.21
N VAL A 125 1.27 5.59 -14.40
CA VAL A 125 1.24 4.32 -15.14
C VAL A 125 2.09 4.47 -16.38
N VAL A 126 3.21 3.75 -16.42
CA VAL A 126 4.13 3.75 -17.56
C VAL A 126 3.80 2.56 -18.46
N GLU A 127 3.52 2.84 -19.72
CA GLU A 127 3.33 1.82 -20.76
C GLU A 127 4.31 2.07 -21.90
N SER A 128 4.99 1.02 -22.36
CA SER A 128 5.85 1.06 -23.54
C SER A 128 5.09 0.65 -24.80
N ASN A 129 5.44 1.25 -25.95
CA ASN A 129 5.02 0.72 -27.27
C ASN A 129 5.93 -0.43 -27.77
N TYR A 130 6.76 -0.97 -26.89
CA TYR A 130 7.59 -2.15 -27.11
C TYR A 130 7.41 -3.18 -25.99
N THR A 131 7.61 -4.46 -26.33
CA THR A 131 7.74 -5.55 -25.37
C THR A 131 9.10 -5.49 -24.66
N TYR A 132 9.26 -6.27 -23.60
CA TYR A 132 10.55 -6.47 -22.93
C TYR A 132 11.61 -7.14 -23.81
N PHE A 133 11.24 -7.65 -24.99
CA PHE A 133 12.14 -8.23 -25.99
C PHE A 133 12.38 -7.30 -27.18
N GLY A 134 11.82 -6.08 -27.18
CA GLY A 134 12.03 -5.07 -28.21
C GLY A 134 11.13 -5.20 -29.45
N SER A 135 10.12 -6.08 -29.44
CA SER A 135 9.09 -6.09 -30.49
C SER A 135 8.05 -4.99 -30.24
N THR A 136 7.50 -4.39 -31.30
CA THR A 136 6.49 -3.34 -31.16
C THR A 136 5.15 -3.89 -30.67
N LYS A 137 4.48 -3.16 -29.76
CA LYS A 137 3.13 -3.47 -29.27
C LYS A 137 2.26 -2.20 -29.23
N PRO A 138 0.93 -2.32 -29.37
CA PRO A 138 0.04 -1.18 -29.19
C PRO A 138 0.03 -0.71 -27.72
N LEU A 139 -0.38 0.55 -27.52
CA LEU A 139 -0.65 1.10 -26.19
C LEU A 139 -2.09 0.78 -25.78
N HIS A 140 -2.24 -0.19 -24.88
CA HIS A 140 -3.52 -0.68 -24.40
C HIS A 140 -4.18 0.28 -23.41
N LEU A 141 -3.43 0.94 -22.53
CA LEU A 141 -4.03 1.77 -21.48
C LEU A 141 -4.74 2.98 -22.08
N ARG A 142 -4.07 3.71 -22.97
CA ARG A 142 -4.62 4.93 -23.58
C ARG A 142 -5.89 4.64 -24.39
N SER A 143 -5.90 3.56 -25.16
CA SER A 143 -7.05 3.18 -25.99
C SER A 143 -8.24 2.78 -25.12
N ASN A 144 -8.03 1.98 -24.08
CA ASN A 144 -9.08 1.58 -23.13
C ASN A 144 -9.63 2.78 -22.34
N MET A 145 -8.77 3.68 -21.84
CA MET A 145 -9.23 4.89 -21.14
C MET A 145 -10.11 5.78 -22.04
N SER A 146 -9.75 5.91 -23.33
CA SER A 146 -10.57 6.64 -24.31
C SER A 146 -11.93 5.99 -24.55
N ALA A 147 -12.03 4.67 -24.36
CA ALA A 147 -13.28 3.91 -24.43
C ALA A 147 -14.09 3.88 -23.12
N GLY A 148 -13.66 4.62 -22.08
CA GLY A 148 -14.39 4.75 -20.81
C GLY A 148 -13.89 3.86 -19.68
N PHE A 149 -12.83 3.08 -19.88
CA PHE A 149 -12.19 2.29 -18.83
C PHE A 149 -11.73 3.19 -17.68
N LEU A 150 -12.21 2.88 -16.46
CA LEU A 150 -11.94 3.64 -15.24
C LEU A 150 -12.28 5.15 -15.33
N SER A 151 -13.28 5.53 -16.12
CA SER A 151 -13.68 6.93 -16.31
C SER A 151 -13.94 7.69 -15.00
N GLU A 152 -14.53 7.04 -13.99
CA GLU A 152 -14.75 7.59 -12.65
C GLU A 152 -13.44 7.97 -11.94
N TYR A 153 -12.35 7.25 -12.22
CA TYR A 153 -11.03 7.41 -11.59
C TYR A 153 -10.02 8.08 -12.52
N ALA A 154 -10.41 8.48 -13.74
CA ALA A 154 -9.49 9.05 -14.74
C ALA A 154 -8.69 10.25 -14.21
N HIS A 155 -9.28 11.04 -13.32
CA HIS A 155 -8.63 12.18 -12.67
C HIS A 155 -7.45 11.80 -11.75
N LYS A 156 -7.35 10.53 -11.33
CA LYS A 156 -6.22 9.99 -10.55
C LYS A 156 -5.14 9.37 -11.42
N ILE A 157 -5.43 9.06 -12.69
CA ILE A 157 -4.55 8.25 -13.53
C ILE A 157 -3.71 9.16 -14.44
N ILE A 158 -2.39 9.03 -14.35
CA ILE A 158 -1.39 9.75 -15.14
C ILE A 158 -0.73 8.74 -16.09
N PRO A 159 -1.27 8.55 -17.30
CA PRO A 159 -0.68 7.65 -18.28
C PRO A 159 0.58 8.27 -18.91
N ILE A 160 1.64 7.48 -18.99
CA ILE A 160 2.92 7.86 -19.57
C ILE A 160 3.31 6.81 -20.60
N ALA A 161 3.36 7.23 -21.87
CA ALA A 161 3.89 6.39 -22.94
C ALA A 161 5.39 6.59 -23.03
N VAL A 162 6.16 5.50 -23.02
CA VAL A 162 7.61 5.51 -23.21
C VAL A 162 7.99 4.72 -24.46
N GLY A 163 9.04 5.19 -25.13
CA GLY A 163 9.66 4.46 -26.24
C GLY A 163 10.63 3.38 -25.74
N PHE A 164 11.25 2.69 -26.69
CA PHE A 164 12.29 1.72 -26.41
C PHE A 164 13.66 2.36 -26.21
N TYR A 165 14.38 1.92 -25.18
CA TYR A 165 15.78 2.24 -24.95
C TYR A 165 16.63 1.02 -25.34
N ASN A 166 17.58 1.22 -26.26
CA ASN A 166 18.32 0.15 -26.94
C ASN A 166 19.29 -0.60 -26.02
N TYR A 167 19.44 -1.91 -26.24
CA TYR A 167 20.34 -2.83 -25.55
C TYR A 167 21.82 -2.62 -25.93
N GLY A 168 22.37 -1.44 -25.68
CA GLY A 168 23.80 -1.18 -25.96
C GLY A 168 24.74 -2.17 -25.25
N ASP A 169 24.33 -2.67 -24.08
CA ASP A 169 25.23 -3.31 -23.13
C ASP A 169 24.89 -4.78 -22.84
N GLY A 170 23.91 -5.37 -23.55
CA GLY A 170 23.51 -6.78 -23.39
C GLY A 170 22.75 -7.15 -22.10
N ASN A 171 22.39 -6.18 -21.26
CA ASN A 171 21.62 -6.44 -20.04
C ASN A 171 20.12 -6.70 -20.36
N PRO A 172 19.57 -7.91 -20.11
CA PRO A 172 18.18 -8.23 -20.41
C PRO A 172 17.17 -7.40 -19.60
N TRP A 173 17.58 -6.89 -18.44
CA TRP A 173 16.74 -6.09 -17.54
C TRP A 173 16.75 -4.58 -17.87
N ALA A 174 17.56 -4.13 -18.83
CA ALA A 174 17.69 -2.71 -19.15
C ALA A 174 16.35 -2.04 -19.53
N PRO A 175 15.47 -2.65 -20.35
CA PRO A 175 14.17 -2.05 -20.66
C PRO A 175 13.28 -1.88 -19.43
N GLU A 176 13.17 -2.91 -18.59
CA GLU A 176 12.37 -2.86 -17.35
C GLU A 176 12.89 -1.83 -16.37
N ASN A 177 14.22 -1.77 -16.21
CA ASN A 177 14.86 -0.74 -15.39
C ASN A 177 14.57 0.67 -15.92
N TYR A 178 14.61 0.86 -17.25
CA TYR A 178 14.28 2.13 -17.88
C TYR A 178 12.82 2.51 -17.65
N PHE A 179 11.87 1.58 -17.81
CA PHE A 179 10.45 1.85 -17.56
C PHE A 179 10.19 2.20 -16.09
N ARG A 180 10.77 1.44 -15.15
CA ARG A 180 10.64 1.70 -13.71
C ARG A 180 11.25 3.04 -13.31
N THR A 181 12.36 3.44 -13.92
CA THR A 181 12.99 4.75 -13.69
C THR A 181 12.12 5.88 -14.28
N SER A 182 11.50 5.64 -15.43
CA SER A 182 10.64 6.62 -16.12
C SER A 182 9.40 6.98 -15.31
N ILE A 183 8.92 6.09 -14.43
CA ILE A 183 7.76 6.35 -13.55
C ILE A 183 7.96 7.65 -12.78
N TRP A 184 9.05 7.80 -12.03
CA TRP A 184 9.26 9.02 -11.25
C TRP A 184 9.76 10.18 -12.11
N LEU A 185 10.69 9.93 -13.05
CA LEU A 185 11.26 10.98 -13.90
C LEU A 185 10.19 11.73 -14.70
N GLU A 186 9.25 11.00 -15.32
CA GLU A 186 8.19 11.60 -16.10
C GLU A 186 6.95 11.93 -15.26
N GLY A 187 6.65 11.13 -14.24
CA GLY A 187 5.50 11.31 -13.36
C GLY A 187 5.57 12.57 -12.52
N GLN A 188 6.73 12.85 -11.91
CA GLN A 188 6.88 14.00 -11.00
C GLN A 188 6.62 15.34 -11.68
N ARG A 189 6.88 15.44 -12.99
CA ARG A 189 6.63 16.67 -13.78
C ARG A 189 5.14 16.94 -14.02
N ARG A 190 4.30 15.92 -13.88
CA ARG A 190 2.85 15.97 -14.13
C ARG A 190 2.04 16.09 -12.84
N LEU A 191 2.65 15.78 -11.70
CA LEU A 191 2.08 15.92 -10.37
C LEU A 191 2.20 17.39 -9.92
N LYS A 192 1.12 17.94 -9.35
CA LYS A 192 1.09 19.32 -8.85
C LYS A 192 1.10 19.31 -7.31
N ASN A 193 1.75 20.31 -6.72
CA ASN A 193 1.79 20.51 -5.26
C ASN A 193 2.35 19.32 -4.48
N LEU A 194 3.33 18.61 -5.05
CA LEU A 194 4.04 17.53 -4.35
C LEU A 194 4.73 18.06 -3.11
N ARG A 195 4.46 17.41 -1.98
CA ARG A 195 5.10 17.69 -0.70
C ARG A 195 6.18 16.65 -0.45
N ASP A 196 7.22 17.07 0.26
CA ASP A 196 8.33 16.18 0.63
C ASP A 196 7.88 15.04 1.56
N ASP A 197 6.79 15.23 2.29
CA ASP A 197 6.18 14.21 3.13
C ASP A 197 5.04 13.41 2.46
N ASP A 198 4.79 13.60 1.16
CA ASP A 198 3.96 12.66 0.38
C ASP A 198 4.69 11.32 0.22
N LEU A 199 3.94 10.24 -0.02
CA LEU A 199 4.51 8.91 -0.23
C LEU A 199 4.54 8.55 -1.71
N PHE A 200 5.69 8.04 -2.15
CA PHE A 200 5.83 7.37 -3.42
C PHE A 200 5.88 5.86 -3.19
N MET A 201 5.09 5.13 -3.96
CA MET A 201 4.98 3.67 -3.92
C MET A 201 5.13 3.09 -5.32
N ILE A 202 6.16 2.28 -5.55
CA ILE A 202 6.35 1.55 -6.81
C ILE A 202 6.17 0.05 -6.58
N LEU A 203 5.18 -0.55 -7.23
CA LEU A 203 4.83 -1.97 -7.11
C LEU A 203 4.46 -2.52 -8.49
N ASP A 204 4.80 -3.78 -8.74
CA ASP A 204 4.41 -4.47 -9.98
C ASP A 204 2.89 -4.66 -10.02
N ALA A 205 2.29 -4.83 -11.20
CA ALA A 205 0.82 -4.77 -11.39
C ALA A 205 0.04 -5.77 -10.52
N ASP A 206 0.66 -6.91 -10.23
CA ASP A 206 0.12 -8.02 -9.44
C ASP A 206 0.46 -7.95 -7.94
N GLU A 207 1.07 -6.87 -7.46
CA GLU A 207 1.36 -6.59 -6.03
C GLU A 207 0.40 -5.50 -5.51
N ILE A 208 -0.71 -5.89 -4.87
CA ILE A 208 -1.75 -4.97 -4.40
C ILE A 208 -1.72 -4.84 -2.87
N PRO A 209 -1.35 -3.67 -2.33
CA PRO A 209 -1.28 -3.46 -0.88
C PRO A 209 -2.67 -3.35 -0.26
N SER A 210 -2.76 -3.52 1.06
CA SER A 210 -4.02 -3.30 1.78
C SER A 210 -4.38 -1.81 1.81
N ARG A 211 -5.61 -1.48 1.39
CA ARG A 211 -6.18 -0.14 1.50
C ARG A 211 -6.06 0.44 2.91
N ASP A 212 -6.31 -0.37 3.94
CA ASP A 212 -6.29 0.06 5.33
C ASP A 212 -4.87 0.40 5.80
N VAL A 213 -3.87 -0.38 5.36
CA VAL A 213 -2.45 -0.06 5.59
C VAL A 213 -2.08 1.27 4.92
N LEU A 214 -2.51 1.50 3.69
CA LEU A 214 -2.27 2.78 3.02
C LEU A 214 -2.95 3.95 3.73
N LEU A 215 -4.17 3.77 4.27
CA LEU A 215 -4.83 4.79 5.09
C LEU A 215 -4.03 5.11 6.35
N PHE A 216 -3.44 4.11 7.02
CA PHE A 216 -2.54 4.37 8.14
C PHE A 216 -1.36 5.24 7.72
N LEU A 217 -0.64 4.84 6.66
CA LEU A 217 0.52 5.59 6.14
C LEU A 217 0.16 7.01 5.72
N LYS A 218 -1.03 7.19 5.14
CA LYS A 218 -1.60 8.48 4.72
C LYS A 218 -1.84 9.43 5.89
N HIS A 219 -2.26 8.88 7.03
CA HIS A 219 -2.77 9.64 8.17
C HIS A 219 -1.85 9.67 9.41
N HIS A 220 -0.70 9.02 9.41
CA HIS A 220 0.19 8.99 10.57
C HIS A 220 1.61 9.44 10.24
N ASP A 221 2.32 9.93 11.25
CA ASP A 221 3.75 10.21 11.30
C ASP A 221 4.40 9.29 12.35
N GLY A 222 5.73 9.25 12.39
CA GLY A 222 6.52 8.59 13.43
C GLY A 222 6.83 7.12 13.19
N PHE A 223 6.62 6.64 11.96
CA PHE A 223 7.02 5.31 11.52
C PHE A 223 8.34 5.35 10.74
N GLY A 224 9.00 4.20 10.62
CA GLY A 224 10.25 4.06 9.86
C GLY A 224 10.06 4.02 8.34
N GLU A 225 11.05 4.51 7.60
CA GLU A 225 11.16 4.36 6.15
C GLU A 225 12.60 3.95 5.73
N PRO A 226 12.81 3.33 4.53
CA PRO A 226 11.82 2.93 3.54
C PRO A 226 10.93 1.80 4.04
N ILE A 227 9.77 1.64 3.39
CA ILE A 227 8.72 0.72 3.79
C ILE A 227 8.60 -0.43 2.78
N GLY A 228 8.49 -1.64 3.33
CA GLY A 228 8.05 -2.85 2.63
C GLY A 228 6.82 -3.46 3.29
N MET A 229 6.20 -4.43 2.61
CA MET A 229 4.96 -5.06 3.01
C MET A 229 5.04 -6.56 2.78
N LEU A 230 4.56 -7.37 3.73
CA LEU A 230 4.34 -8.80 3.51
C LEU A 230 2.97 -9.02 2.89
N LEU A 231 2.97 -9.47 1.64
CA LEU A 231 1.78 -9.72 0.85
C LEU A 231 1.41 -11.20 0.87
N ARG A 232 0.12 -11.51 1.01
CA ARG A 232 -0.39 -12.88 0.84
C ARG A 232 -0.14 -13.33 -0.60
N TRP A 233 0.55 -14.44 -0.79
CA TRP A 233 1.05 -14.80 -2.11
C TRP A 233 0.23 -15.94 -2.74
N PHE A 234 -0.36 -15.64 -3.89
CA PHE A 234 -1.16 -16.54 -4.71
C PHE A 234 -0.50 -16.83 -6.06
N LEU A 235 -0.94 -17.92 -6.68
CA LEU A 235 -0.44 -18.43 -7.95
C LEU A 235 -1.59 -18.82 -8.88
N TYR A 236 -1.41 -18.60 -10.18
CA TYR A 236 -2.28 -19.07 -11.26
C TYR A 236 -3.75 -18.72 -11.03
N GLY A 237 -4.13 -17.45 -11.20
CA GLY A 237 -5.53 -17.04 -11.05
C GLY A 237 -6.13 -17.29 -9.66
N PHE A 238 -5.31 -17.17 -8.60
CA PHE A 238 -5.70 -17.39 -7.20
C PHE A 238 -6.06 -18.84 -6.83
N PHE A 239 -5.80 -19.83 -7.70
CA PHE A 239 -6.11 -21.23 -7.40
C PHE A 239 -5.23 -21.84 -6.31
N TRP A 240 -4.00 -21.34 -6.14
CA TRP A 240 -3.08 -21.81 -5.11
C TRP A 240 -2.55 -20.65 -4.27
N GLU A 241 -2.38 -20.92 -2.97
CA GLU A 241 -1.68 -20.04 -2.05
C GLU A 241 -0.30 -20.64 -1.76
N ASN A 242 0.73 -19.80 -1.79
CA ASN A 242 2.07 -20.21 -1.45
C ASN A 242 2.19 -20.46 0.07
N GLN A 243 3.19 -21.25 0.49
CA GLN A 243 3.40 -21.61 1.91
C GLN A 243 3.58 -20.39 2.83
N GLY A 244 4.12 -19.30 2.30
CA GLY A 244 4.34 -18.07 3.05
C GLY A 244 4.11 -16.82 2.21
N PRO A 245 3.97 -15.66 2.87
CA PRO A 245 3.85 -14.39 2.18
C PRO A 245 5.15 -14.01 1.47
N VAL A 246 5.06 -13.03 0.58
CA VAL A 246 6.21 -12.42 -0.09
C VAL A 246 6.48 -11.02 0.49
N GLU A 247 7.75 -10.69 0.74
CA GLU A 247 8.15 -9.32 1.08
C GLU A 247 8.27 -8.48 -0.18
N VAL A 248 7.49 -7.41 -0.25
CA VAL A 248 7.54 -6.44 -1.34
C VAL A 248 7.90 -5.07 -0.78
N GLY A 249 9.12 -4.63 -1.09
CA GLY A 249 9.56 -3.26 -0.88
C GLY A 249 9.04 -2.33 -1.99
N GLY A 250 9.08 -1.03 -1.76
CA GLY A 250 8.73 -0.07 -2.81
C GLY A 250 8.14 1.24 -2.34
N VAL A 251 8.13 1.52 -1.03
CA VAL A 251 7.47 2.70 -0.48
C VAL A 251 8.48 3.58 0.26
N CYS A 252 8.46 4.88 0.00
CA CYS A 252 9.21 5.88 0.76
C CYS A 252 8.55 7.25 0.63
N THR A 253 9.01 8.23 1.42
CA THR A 253 8.61 9.62 1.24
C THR A 253 9.23 10.23 -0.02
N VAL A 254 8.59 11.26 -0.57
CA VAL A 254 9.13 12.00 -1.72
C VAL A 254 10.50 12.61 -1.39
N ALA A 255 10.72 13.08 -0.16
CA ALA A 255 12.04 13.53 0.30
C ALA A 255 13.08 12.41 0.22
N PHE A 256 12.74 11.21 0.71
CA PHE A 256 13.65 10.06 0.68
C PHE A 256 13.99 9.65 -0.75
N LEU A 257 13.00 9.65 -1.65
CA LEU A 257 13.21 9.45 -3.07
C LEU A 257 14.16 10.49 -3.68
N ARG A 258 13.98 11.78 -3.37
CA ARG A 258 14.80 12.88 -3.90
C ARG A 258 16.22 12.87 -3.36
N GLU A 259 16.38 12.73 -2.05
CA GLU A 259 17.63 12.95 -1.34
C GLU A 259 18.48 11.68 -1.24
N VAL A 260 17.87 10.53 -0.94
CA VAL A 260 18.59 9.26 -0.73
C VAL A 260 18.65 8.45 -2.01
N TYR A 261 17.51 8.31 -2.71
CA TYR A 261 17.49 7.58 -3.98
C TYR A 261 17.84 8.45 -5.20
N ARG A 262 18.12 9.74 -5.01
CA ARG A 262 18.54 10.69 -6.05
C ARG A 262 17.57 10.72 -7.25
N ASN A 263 16.27 10.71 -6.96
CA ASN A 263 15.17 10.67 -7.95
C ASN A 263 15.13 9.39 -8.80
N ASP A 264 15.69 8.28 -8.33
CA ASP A 264 15.63 7.00 -9.03
C ASP A 264 14.59 6.06 -8.38
N SER A 265 13.42 5.93 -9.02
CA SER A 265 12.36 5.03 -8.55
C SER A 265 12.72 3.55 -8.64
N LEU A 266 13.69 3.15 -9.46
CA LEU A 266 14.15 1.77 -9.51
C LEU A 266 14.84 1.37 -8.20
N LYS A 267 15.59 2.28 -7.57
CA LYS A 267 16.21 2.02 -6.26
C LYS A 267 15.18 1.87 -5.15
N VAL A 268 14.05 2.57 -5.25
CA VAL A 268 12.90 2.37 -4.35
C VAL A 268 12.36 0.95 -4.49
N ARG A 269 12.12 0.49 -5.73
CA ARG A 269 11.60 -0.86 -6.02
C ARG A 269 12.53 -1.97 -5.49
N ARG A 270 13.84 -1.77 -5.62
CA ARG A 270 14.86 -2.72 -5.15
C ARG A 270 15.11 -2.61 -3.64
N ALA A 271 14.64 -1.54 -3.01
CA ALA A 271 14.98 -1.18 -1.63
C ALA A 271 16.51 -1.05 -1.41
N ASP A 272 17.24 -0.55 -2.42
CA ASP A 272 18.70 -0.42 -2.41
C ASP A 272 19.16 0.83 -1.64
N THR A 273 19.27 0.77 -0.31
CA THR A 273 19.80 1.89 0.49
C THR A 273 21.29 1.72 0.79
N PHE A 274 22.15 2.30 -0.06
CA PHE A 274 23.60 2.39 0.21
C PHE A 274 24.01 3.68 0.95
N GLU A 275 23.08 4.62 1.12
CA GLU A 275 23.32 5.91 1.77
C GLU A 275 22.58 6.00 3.12
N HIS A 276 23.25 6.54 4.13
CA HIS A 276 22.79 6.56 5.54
C HIS A 276 22.20 7.90 5.99
N LYS A 277 22.01 8.88 5.10
CA LYS A 277 21.51 10.19 5.51
C LYS A 277 20.02 10.28 5.26
N HIS A 278 19.23 9.89 6.27
CA HIS A 278 17.78 10.11 6.25
C HIS A 278 17.45 11.59 6.02
N PRO A 279 16.46 11.91 5.18
CA PRO A 279 16.06 13.29 4.92
C PRO A 279 15.67 14.01 6.21
N SER A 280 16.06 15.28 6.32
CA SER A 280 15.57 16.14 7.38
C SER A 280 14.23 16.76 6.97
N GLY A 281 13.13 16.41 7.63
CA GLY A 281 11.83 17.04 7.38
C GLY A 281 10.64 16.10 7.41
N PRO A 282 10.68 14.95 6.70
CA PRO A 282 9.66 13.93 6.85
C PRO A 282 9.63 13.49 8.31
N ARG A 283 8.46 13.53 8.92
CA ARG A 283 8.26 13.10 10.31
C ARG A 283 8.23 11.57 10.41
N THR A 284 9.23 10.93 9.81
CA THR A 284 9.51 9.49 9.75
C THR A 284 10.82 9.20 10.46
N LEU A 285 11.11 7.91 10.67
CA LEU A 285 12.30 7.45 11.37
C LEU A 285 13.28 6.81 10.38
N ASP A 286 14.58 6.97 10.64
CA ASP A 286 15.67 6.34 9.90
C ASP A 286 15.78 4.84 10.25
N GLN A 287 14.78 4.08 9.83
CA GLN A 287 14.69 2.65 10.10
C GLN A 287 13.80 2.00 9.03
N LYS A 288 14.37 1.12 8.21
CA LYS A 288 13.58 0.29 7.28
C LYS A 288 12.47 -0.41 8.06
N TRP A 289 11.25 -0.34 7.55
CA TRP A 289 10.09 -0.97 8.15
C TRP A 289 9.43 -1.96 7.21
N ILE A 290 9.22 -3.19 7.67
CA ILE A 290 8.40 -4.17 6.96
C ILE A 290 7.08 -4.31 7.72
N ILE A 291 5.98 -3.98 7.06
CA ILE A 291 4.63 -4.16 7.59
C ILE A 291 4.26 -5.62 7.40
N GLN A 292 4.28 -6.38 8.49
CA GLN A 292 4.17 -7.84 8.42
C GLN A 292 2.75 -8.33 8.16
N GLY A 293 1.73 -7.59 8.61
CA GLY A 293 0.42 -8.19 8.74
C GLY A 293 0.35 -9.15 9.93
N ALA A 294 -0.84 -9.66 10.24
CA ALA A 294 -1.01 -10.83 11.09
C ALA A 294 -1.98 -11.77 10.38
N PRO A 295 -1.61 -13.00 10.03
CA PRO A 295 -2.54 -13.94 9.41
C PRO A 295 -3.87 -13.98 10.17
N PRO A 296 -5.03 -13.84 9.48
CA PRO A 296 -5.19 -13.82 8.02
C PRO A 296 -5.09 -12.43 7.35
N ARG A 297 -4.77 -11.36 8.09
CA ARG A 297 -4.72 -9.97 7.63
C ARG A 297 -3.29 -9.53 7.29
N TYR A 298 -2.89 -9.89 6.08
CA TYR A 298 -1.62 -9.48 5.47
C TYR A 298 -1.62 -7.99 5.10
N ALA A 299 -0.45 -7.44 4.78
CA ALA A 299 -0.31 -6.05 4.34
C ALA A 299 -0.75 -5.83 2.86
N GLY A 300 -1.41 -6.82 2.27
CA GLY A 300 -1.94 -6.85 0.91
C GLY A 300 -1.83 -8.26 0.34
N TRP A 301 -1.85 -8.37 -0.99
CA TRP A 301 -1.73 -9.64 -1.71
C TRP A 301 -0.90 -9.49 -2.98
N HIS A 302 -0.26 -10.58 -3.38
CA HIS A 302 0.51 -10.72 -4.61
C HIS A 302 0.02 -11.96 -5.37
N CYS A 303 -0.13 -11.88 -6.69
CA CYS A 303 -0.63 -13.01 -7.48
C CYS A 303 0.21 -13.25 -8.74
N SER A 304 1.15 -14.20 -8.66
CA SER A 304 2.00 -14.51 -9.81
C SER A 304 1.24 -15.32 -10.86
N TRP A 305 1.40 -14.96 -12.13
CA TRP A 305 0.75 -15.61 -13.28
C TRP A 305 -0.78 -15.59 -13.20
N CYS A 306 -1.35 -14.52 -12.65
CA CYS A 306 -2.80 -14.34 -12.52
C CYS A 306 -3.38 -13.52 -13.68
N PHE A 307 -3.06 -13.99 -14.88
CA PHE A 307 -3.53 -13.48 -16.17
C PHE A 307 -3.77 -14.67 -17.11
N ASP A 308 -4.37 -14.43 -18.27
CA ASP A 308 -4.58 -15.46 -19.29
C ASP A 308 -3.24 -16.15 -19.63
N ALA A 309 -3.25 -17.48 -19.80
CA ALA A 309 -2.03 -18.24 -20.07
C ALA A 309 -1.27 -17.76 -21.32
N ARG A 310 -1.97 -17.15 -22.29
CA ARG A 310 -1.36 -16.54 -23.49
C ARG A 310 -0.62 -15.23 -23.19
N GLY A 311 -0.86 -14.63 -22.02
CA GLY A 311 -0.18 -13.44 -21.51
C GLY A 311 1.10 -13.73 -20.73
N ILE A 312 1.39 -15.01 -20.42
CA ILE A 312 2.67 -15.45 -19.85
C ILE A 312 3.71 -15.43 -20.98
N GLN A 313 4.56 -14.40 -20.97
CA GLN A 313 5.69 -14.21 -21.89
C GLN A 313 7.01 -14.51 -21.22
#